data_AF-A0A8J4UMN7-F1
#
_entry.id   AF-A0A8J4UMN7-F1
#
_cell.length_a   1.000
_cell.length_b   1.000
_cell.length_c   1.000
_cell.angle_alpha   90.00
_cell.angle_beta   90.00
_cell.angle_gamma   90.00
#
_symmetry.space_group_name_H-M   'P 1'
#
loop_
_entity.id
_entity.type
_entity.pdbx_description
1 polymer ?
#
loop_
_entity_poly.entity_id
_entity_poly.type
_entity_poly.pdbx_seq_one_letter_code
_entity_poly.pdbx_strand_id
1 'polypeptide(L)'
;AAVPVETKPEQEQRLPGEATELAVEEGIEAAEDKVEALKLDADDEDKYNYCPSGWVKYGSRCFRLVRTTLSWLNAEAQCVAQNAKLVSVHNLGEYNFLQSLLDMAGVTQAWIGAYHFQGVWLWADTSRWSYSNWQSLSSVSSYPCAYMRNN
;
A
#
# COMPACT_ATOMS: atom_id res chain seq x y z
N ALA A 1 14.55 10.55 16.05
CA ALA A 1 13.11 10.29 15.83
C ALA A 1 12.85 10.42 14.33
N ALA A 2 12.01 9.56 13.75
CA ALA A 2 11.75 9.51 12.31
C ALA A 2 10.26 9.78 12.01
N VAL A 3 9.95 10.09 10.75
CA VAL A 3 8.59 10.37 10.28
C VAL A 3 7.91 9.14 9.66
N PRO A 4 6.59 8.93 9.81
CA PRO A 4 5.90 7.81 9.15
C PRO A 4 5.85 7.98 7.62
N VAL A 5 6.07 6.88 6.90
CA VAL A 5 5.57 6.71 5.52
C VAL A 5 4.48 5.65 5.53
N GLU A 6 3.31 5.99 5.01
CA GLU A 6 2.11 5.15 5.05
C GLU A 6 1.75 4.67 3.63
N THR A 7 1.18 3.48 3.54
CA THR A 7 0.60 2.92 2.31
C THR A 7 -0.83 2.46 2.53
N LYS A 8 -1.66 2.66 1.51
CA LYS A 8 -3.00 2.05 1.46
C LYS A 8 -2.94 0.69 0.75
N PRO A 9 -3.76 -0.29 1.21
CA PRO A 9 -3.87 -1.57 0.53
C PRO A 9 -4.44 -1.39 -0.88
N GLU A 10 -4.01 -2.27 -1.79
CA GLU A 10 -4.58 -2.39 -3.13
C GLU A 10 -6.05 -2.80 -3.01
N GLN A 11 -6.96 -2.13 -3.73
CA GLN A 11 -8.37 -2.50 -3.76
C GLN A 11 -8.49 -3.77 -4.62
N GLU A 12 -8.64 -4.94 -3.97
CA GLU A 12 -8.80 -6.21 -4.68
C GLU A 12 -10.12 -6.18 -5.47
N GLN A 13 -10.01 -6.20 -6.80
CA GLN A 13 -11.15 -6.30 -7.69
C GLN A 13 -11.81 -7.68 -7.49
N ARG A 14 -13.06 -7.69 -7.02
CA ARG A 14 -13.90 -8.89 -7.03
C ARG A 14 -14.28 -9.19 -8.49
N LEU A 15 -13.61 -10.14 -9.13
CA LEU A 15 -14.10 -10.71 -10.39
C LEU A 15 -15.49 -11.36 -10.15
N PRO A 16 -16.52 -11.07 -10.95
CA PRO A 16 -17.71 -11.91 -11.00
C PRO A 16 -17.36 -13.26 -11.64
N GLY A 17 -17.96 -14.32 -11.08
CA GLY A 17 -17.55 -15.72 -11.20
C GLY A 17 -17.36 -16.29 -12.61
N GLU A 18 -16.48 -17.30 -12.68
CA GLU A 18 -16.39 -18.26 -13.79
C GLU A 18 -17.76 -18.88 -14.10
N ALA A 19 -18.21 -18.73 -15.34
CA ALA A 19 -19.17 -19.64 -15.94
C ALA A 19 -18.40 -20.49 -16.98
N THR A 20 -18.32 -21.78 -16.73
CA THR A 20 -17.66 -22.75 -17.61
C THR A 20 -18.41 -22.97 -18.92
N GLU A 21 -17.66 -23.23 -19.98
CA GLU A 21 -18.00 -23.29 -21.41
C GLU A 21 -18.97 -24.43 -21.83
N LEU A 22 -20.21 -24.48 -21.34
CA LEU A 22 -21.22 -25.40 -21.90
C LEU A 22 -22.67 -24.92 -21.67
N ALA A 23 -23.14 -23.99 -22.52
CA ALA A 23 -24.55 -23.84 -22.97
C ALA A 23 -24.69 -22.54 -23.78
N VAL A 24 -24.15 -22.52 -25.01
CA VAL A 24 -23.98 -21.29 -25.81
C VAL A 24 -25.20 -20.94 -26.70
N GLU A 25 -26.23 -21.78 -26.88
CA GLU A 25 -27.16 -21.55 -28.02
C GLU A 25 -28.65 -21.27 -27.75
N GLU A 26 -29.17 -21.18 -26.52
CA GLU A 26 -30.60 -20.87 -26.29
C GLU A 26 -30.88 -19.70 -25.33
N GLY A 27 -30.17 -18.58 -25.49
CA GLY A 27 -30.33 -17.42 -24.59
C GLY A 27 -30.29 -16.04 -25.26
N ILE A 28 -30.32 -15.96 -26.59
CA ILE A 28 -30.06 -14.71 -27.33
C ILE A 28 -31.26 -13.75 -27.28
N GLU A 29 -32.49 -14.24 -27.13
CA GLU A 29 -33.70 -13.39 -27.25
C GLU A 29 -34.17 -12.75 -25.92
N ALA A 30 -33.58 -13.12 -24.78
CA ALA A 30 -33.82 -12.48 -23.47
C ALA A 30 -32.75 -11.44 -23.08
N ALA A 31 -31.76 -11.23 -23.96
CA ALA A 31 -30.59 -10.42 -23.67
C ALA A 31 -30.82 -8.91 -23.92
N GLU A 32 -31.69 -8.53 -24.87
CA GLU A 32 -31.78 -7.12 -25.31
C GLU A 32 -32.45 -6.20 -24.28
N ASP A 33 -33.41 -6.68 -23.48
CA ASP A 33 -34.05 -5.88 -22.41
C ASP A 33 -33.17 -5.73 -21.15
N LYS A 34 -32.12 -6.55 -21.01
CA LYS A 34 -31.15 -6.46 -19.89
C LYS A 34 -29.95 -5.57 -20.20
N VAL A 35 -29.69 -5.23 -21.46
CA VAL A 35 -28.61 -4.30 -21.83
C VAL A 35 -28.90 -2.88 -21.33
N GLU A 36 -30.18 -2.51 -21.19
CA GLU A 36 -30.55 -1.18 -20.66
C GLU A 36 -30.37 -1.05 -19.14
N ALA A 37 -30.36 -2.18 -18.41
CA ALA A 37 -30.15 -2.21 -16.94
C ALA A 37 -28.68 -2.40 -16.51
N LEU A 38 -27.76 -2.65 -17.45
CA LEU A 38 -26.31 -2.77 -17.21
C LEU A 38 -25.50 -1.54 -17.65
N LYS A 39 -26.16 -0.42 -17.96
CA LYS A 39 -25.53 0.90 -17.93
C LYS A 39 -25.27 1.30 -16.47
N LEU A 40 -24.32 0.61 -15.83
CA LEU A 40 -23.59 1.20 -14.73
C LEU A 40 -22.75 2.32 -15.36
N ASP A 41 -23.15 3.53 -15.02
CA ASP A 41 -22.51 4.82 -15.26
C ASP A 41 -20.98 4.69 -15.41
N ALA A 42 -20.50 5.00 -16.61
CA ALA A 42 -19.09 5.11 -16.98
C ALA A 42 -18.40 6.33 -16.33
N ASP A 43 -18.70 6.59 -15.06
CA ASP A 43 -18.11 7.62 -14.20
C ASP A 43 -17.34 7.00 -13.00
N ASP A 44 -17.50 5.69 -12.71
CA ASP A 44 -16.87 5.05 -11.53
C ASP A 44 -15.54 4.31 -11.83
N GLU A 45 -15.10 4.18 -13.10
CA GLU A 45 -13.78 3.60 -13.44
C GLU A 45 -12.58 4.51 -13.12
N ASP A 46 -12.78 5.83 -13.02
CA ASP A 46 -11.72 6.78 -12.66
C ASP A 46 -11.48 6.90 -11.15
N LYS A 47 -12.40 6.35 -10.33
CA LYS A 47 -12.35 6.46 -8.87
C LYS A 47 -11.34 5.51 -8.22
N TYR A 48 -10.96 4.44 -8.90
CA TYR A 48 -10.06 3.40 -8.37
C TYR A 48 -8.60 3.57 -8.78
N ASN A 49 -8.32 4.50 -9.70
CA ASN A 49 -6.96 4.77 -10.18
C ASN A 49 -6.33 6.02 -9.55
N TYR A 50 -7.08 6.77 -8.74
CA TYR A 50 -6.62 8.02 -8.16
C TYR A 50 -6.30 7.88 -6.66
N CYS A 51 -5.13 8.36 -6.26
CA CYS A 51 -4.77 8.42 -4.85
C CYS A 51 -5.46 9.63 -4.18
N PRO A 52 -5.97 9.51 -2.94
CA PRO A 52 -6.62 10.64 -2.27
C PRO A 52 -5.71 11.87 -2.17
N SER A 53 -6.28 13.06 -1.98
CA SER A 53 -5.49 14.28 -1.86
C SER A 53 -4.42 14.17 -0.77
N GLY A 54 -3.19 14.55 -1.11
CA GLY A 54 -2.02 14.41 -0.23
C GLY A 54 -1.32 13.04 -0.25
N TRP A 55 -1.77 12.12 -1.12
CA TRP A 55 -1.10 10.85 -1.40
C TRP A 55 -0.42 10.90 -2.78
N VAL A 56 0.69 10.17 -2.91
CA VAL A 56 1.47 10.07 -4.14
C VAL A 56 1.36 8.64 -4.67
N LYS A 57 1.00 8.49 -5.94
CA LYS A 57 0.85 7.19 -6.59
C LYS A 57 2.22 6.66 -7.02
N TYR A 58 2.47 5.38 -6.76
CA TYR A 58 3.57 4.63 -7.37
C TYR A 58 3.09 3.20 -7.66
N GLY A 59 3.05 2.82 -8.94
CA GLY A 59 2.41 1.57 -9.37
C GLY A 59 0.91 1.55 -9.04
N SER A 60 0.44 0.46 -8.43
CA SER A 60 -0.93 0.26 -7.96
C SER A 60 -1.19 0.81 -6.54
N ARG A 61 -0.17 1.38 -5.88
CA ARG A 61 -0.23 1.77 -4.46
C ARG A 61 -0.15 3.28 -4.28
N CYS A 62 -0.73 3.74 -3.17
CA CYS A 62 -0.69 5.13 -2.75
C CYS A 62 0.17 5.28 -1.51
N PHE A 63 1.05 6.28 -1.51
CA PHE A 63 2.03 6.54 -0.46
C PHE A 63 1.82 7.93 0.13
N ARG A 64 2.02 8.08 1.44
CA ARG A 64 1.96 9.38 2.11
C ARG A 64 3.05 9.52 3.16
N LEU A 65 3.74 10.65 3.13
CA LEU A 65 4.71 11.02 4.16
C LEU A 65 4.03 11.89 5.22
N VAL A 66 4.11 11.49 6.48
CA VAL A 66 3.57 12.24 7.61
C VAL A 66 4.70 13.01 8.28
N ARG A 67 4.74 14.34 8.20
CA ARG A 67 5.90 15.13 8.68
C ARG A 67 6.09 15.19 10.21
N THR A 68 5.28 14.48 10.98
CA THR A 68 5.35 14.44 12.45
C THR A 68 6.36 13.39 12.90
N THR A 69 7.28 13.75 13.80
CA THR A 69 8.24 12.82 14.38
C THR A 69 7.58 11.99 15.48
N LEU A 70 7.57 10.67 15.32
CA LEU A 70 6.92 9.75 16.25
C LEU A 70 7.83 8.56 16.62
N SER A 71 7.45 7.83 17.67
CA SER A 71 7.94 6.46 17.87
C SER A 71 7.33 5.55 16.81
N TRP A 72 7.98 4.42 16.51
CA TRP A 72 7.47 3.49 15.50
C TRP A 72 6.04 3.01 15.80
N LEU A 73 5.75 2.69 17.07
CA LEU A 73 4.42 2.26 17.49
C LEU A 73 3.35 3.35 17.30
N ASN A 74 3.68 4.60 17.64
CA ASN A 74 2.76 5.72 17.45
C ASN A 74 2.58 6.05 15.97
N ALA A 75 3.63 5.87 15.16
CA ALA A 75 3.57 6.02 13.72
C ALA A 75 2.58 5.02 13.11
N GLU A 76 2.70 3.72 13.44
CA GLU A 76 1.76 2.70 12.96
C GLU A 76 0.33 2.96 13.43
N ALA A 77 0.14 3.34 14.70
CA ALA A 77 -1.19 3.69 15.22
C ALA A 77 -1.83 4.86 14.46
N GLN A 78 -1.03 5.86 14.06
CA GLN A 78 -1.49 6.97 13.23
C GLN A 78 -1.85 6.53 11.81
N CYS A 79 -1.07 5.62 11.21
CA CYS A 79 -1.38 5.04 9.90
C CYS A 79 -2.72 4.31 9.92
N VAL A 80 -2.93 3.47 10.94
CA VAL A 80 -4.15 2.69 11.12
C VAL A 80 -5.37 3.60 11.29
N ALA A 81 -5.22 4.71 12.02
CA ALA A 81 -6.29 5.71 12.15
C ALA A 81 -6.68 6.37 10.81
N GLN A 82 -5.80 6.35 9.81
CA GLN A 82 -6.04 6.83 8.44
C GLN A 82 -6.42 5.70 7.46
N ASN A 83 -6.74 4.51 7.98
CA ASN A 83 -7.06 3.32 7.20
C ASN A 83 -5.91 2.91 6.26
N ALA A 84 -4.67 3.13 6.73
CA ALA A 84 -3.41 2.84 6.08
C ALA A 84 -2.49 2.07 7.04
N LYS A 85 -1.30 1.70 6.56
CA LYS A 85 -0.27 1.04 7.37
C LYS A 85 1.11 1.59 7.04
N LEU A 86 2.08 1.47 7.94
CA LEU A 86 3.47 1.80 7.60
C LEU A 86 3.92 1.02 6.37
N VAL A 87 4.67 1.70 5.50
CA VAL A 87 5.05 1.19 4.18
C VAL A 87 5.87 -0.10 4.27
N SER A 88 5.47 -1.10 3.48
CA SER A 88 6.31 -2.23 3.11
C SER A 88 7.01 -1.92 1.78
N VAL A 89 8.27 -2.34 1.64
CA VAL A 89 9.05 -2.13 0.42
C VAL A 89 9.22 -3.46 -0.29
N HIS A 90 8.78 -3.55 -1.55
CA HIS A 90 8.80 -4.82 -2.27
C HIS A 90 9.90 -4.97 -3.30
N ASN A 91 10.46 -3.86 -3.79
CA ASN A 91 11.46 -3.86 -4.84
C ASN A 91 12.33 -2.57 -4.80
N LEU A 92 13.39 -2.56 -5.60
CA LEU A 92 14.32 -1.43 -5.68
C LEU A 92 13.66 -0.16 -6.23
N GLY A 93 12.70 -0.29 -7.15
CA GLY A 93 12.00 0.86 -7.73
C GLY A 93 11.19 1.62 -6.67
N GLU A 94 10.48 0.88 -5.82
CA GLU A 94 9.75 1.43 -4.70
C GLU A 94 10.67 2.06 -3.65
N TYR A 95 11.80 1.40 -3.33
CA TYR A 95 12.81 1.98 -2.46
C TYR A 95 13.33 3.33 -2.98
N ASN A 96 13.68 3.41 -4.26
CA ASN A 96 14.18 4.64 -4.88
C ASN A 96 13.11 5.74 -4.91
N PHE A 97 11.85 5.38 -5.18
CA PHE A 97 10.72 6.30 -5.10
C PHE A 97 10.57 6.89 -3.69
N LEU A 98 10.65 6.04 -2.66
CA LEU A 98 10.60 6.49 -1.27
C LEU A 98 11.78 7.41 -0.92
N GLN A 99 13.00 7.11 -1.36
CA GLN A 99 14.15 8.02 -1.18
C GLN A 99 13.87 9.40 -1.80
N SER A 100 13.39 9.43 -3.05
CA SER A 100 13.00 10.70 -3.71
C SER A 100 11.89 11.44 -2.97
N LEU A 101 10.92 10.72 -2.37
CA LEU A 101 9.88 11.32 -1.56
C LEU A 101 10.44 11.98 -0.28
N LEU A 102 11.45 11.36 0.35
CA LEU A 102 12.15 11.93 1.50
C LEU A 102 12.98 13.16 1.12
N ASP A 103 13.70 13.08 -0.01
CA ASP A 103 14.47 14.19 -0.59
C ASP A 103 13.59 15.42 -0.84
N MET A 104 12.51 15.24 -1.60
CA MET A 104 11.57 16.32 -1.93
C MET A 104 10.93 16.94 -0.69
N ALA A 105 10.74 16.15 0.38
CA ALA A 105 10.19 16.62 1.64
C ALA A 105 11.22 17.22 2.60
N GLY A 106 12.52 17.16 2.29
CA GLY A 106 13.60 17.60 3.19
C GLY A 106 13.70 16.76 4.46
N VAL A 107 13.29 15.49 4.39
CA VAL A 107 13.29 14.57 5.52
C VAL A 107 14.51 13.67 5.46
N THR A 108 15.21 13.53 6.59
CA THR A 108 16.43 12.72 6.67
C THR A 108 16.19 11.27 7.09
N GLN A 109 15.10 11.00 7.84
CA GLN A 109 14.79 9.68 8.38
C GLN A 109 13.30 9.43 8.44
N ALA A 110 12.86 8.28 7.95
CA ALA A 110 11.46 7.86 7.99
C ALA A 110 11.28 6.41 8.46
N TRP A 111 10.26 6.16 9.28
CA TRP A 111 9.84 4.83 9.69
C TRP A 111 9.21 4.08 8.52
N ILE A 112 9.54 2.80 8.43
CA ILE A 112 8.89 1.85 7.51
C ILE A 112 8.24 0.74 8.33
N GLY A 113 7.35 -0.04 7.71
CA GLY A 113 6.54 -1.05 8.39
C GLY A 113 7.30 -2.31 8.80
N ALA A 114 8.64 -2.34 8.69
CA ALA A 114 9.43 -3.51 9.05
C ALA A 114 9.70 -3.53 10.56
N TYR A 115 9.37 -4.66 11.18
CA TYR A 115 9.65 -4.94 12.59
C TYR A 115 10.18 -6.36 12.74
N HIS A 116 11.03 -6.56 13.74
CA HIS A 116 11.59 -7.86 14.05
C HIS A 116 10.81 -8.52 15.18
N PHE A 117 10.34 -9.75 14.97
CA PHE A 117 9.58 -10.53 15.94
C PHE A 117 10.06 -12.00 15.91
N GLN A 118 10.38 -12.56 17.07
CA GLN A 118 10.80 -13.96 17.22
C GLN A 118 11.92 -14.43 16.26
N GLY A 119 12.90 -13.57 15.95
CA GLY A 119 14.03 -13.91 15.09
C GLY A 119 13.77 -13.75 13.59
N VAL A 120 12.59 -13.27 13.20
CA VAL A 120 12.24 -12.98 11.81
C VAL A 120 11.82 -11.53 11.64
N TRP A 121 12.07 -10.99 10.45
CA TRP A 121 11.54 -9.70 10.07
C TRP A 121 10.20 -9.84 9.36
N LEU A 122 9.26 -8.97 9.70
CA LEU A 122 7.90 -8.96 9.19
C LEU A 122 7.50 -7.53 8.81
N TRP A 123 6.56 -7.42 7.88
CA TRP A 123 5.91 -6.16 7.53
C TRP A 123 4.59 -5.99 8.30
N ALA A 124 4.30 -4.76 8.75
CA ALA A 124 3.05 -4.40 9.45
C ALA A 124 1.79 -4.61 8.57
N ASP A 125 1.96 -4.52 7.25
CA ASP A 125 0.93 -4.77 6.26
C ASP A 125 0.72 -6.24 5.92
N THR A 126 1.43 -7.17 6.58
CA THR A 126 1.37 -8.61 6.36
C THR A 126 1.81 -9.06 4.95
N SER A 127 2.43 -8.16 4.19
CA SER A 127 2.96 -8.48 2.88
C SER A 127 4.12 -9.46 2.94
N ARG A 128 4.41 -10.11 1.80
CA ARG A 128 5.54 -11.03 1.68
C ARG A 128 6.86 -10.26 1.84
N TRP A 129 7.77 -10.89 2.57
CA TRP A 129 9.13 -10.39 2.71
C TRP A 129 9.93 -10.60 1.41
N SER A 130 10.12 -9.55 0.61
CA SER A 130 10.71 -9.66 -0.74
C SER A 130 11.93 -8.77 -1.02
N TYR A 131 12.21 -7.79 -0.18
CA TYR A 131 13.30 -6.83 -0.38
C TYR A 131 13.99 -6.57 0.95
N SER A 132 15.27 -6.19 0.94
CA SER A 132 16.05 -5.86 2.14
C SER A 132 17.11 -4.81 1.85
N ASN A 133 16.83 -3.54 2.18
CA ASN A 133 17.78 -2.42 2.05
C ASN A 133 17.37 -1.23 2.95
N TRP A 134 17.36 -1.43 4.26
CA TRP A 134 17.01 -0.37 5.22
C TRP A 134 17.89 -0.51 6.47
N GLN A 135 17.80 0.49 7.35
CA GLN A 135 18.55 0.52 8.59
C GLN A 135 17.66 0.07 9.76
N SER A 136 18.29 -0.49 10.79
CA SER A 136 17.63 -0.77 12.07
C SER A 136 18.48 -0.25 13.21
N LEU A 137 17.84 0.28 14.26
CA LEU A 137 18.54 0.53 15.51
C LEU A 137 18.75 -0.83 16.17
N SER A 138 19.90 -1.47 15.96
CA SER A 138 20.23 -2.71 16.67
C SER A 138 20.38 -2.38 18.15
N SER A 139 19.37 -2.69 18.96
CA SER A 139 19.53 -2.79 20.40
C SER A 139 19.06 -4.18 20.84
N VAL A 140 19.88 -4.83 21.66
CA VAL A 140 19.74 -6.23 22.08
C VAL A 140 18.47 -6.48 22.91
N SER A 141 17.72 -5.45 23.33
CA SER A 141 16.64 -5.58 24.31
C SER A 141 15.24 -5.13 23.88
N SER A 142 15.03 -4.68 22.65
CA SER A 142 13.69 -4.26 22.22
C SER A 142 13.53 -4.51 20.73
N TYR A 143 12.54 -5.32 20.36
CA TYR A 143 12.13 -5.68 19.00
C TYR A 143 12.50 -4.58 17.98
N PRO A 144 13.62 -4.74 17.23
CA PRO A 144 14.13 -3.65 16.41
C PRO A 144 13.13 -3.32 15.31
N CYS A 145 12.81 -2.03 15.21
CA CYS A 145 11.99 -1.47 14.15
C CYS A 145 12.90 -0.87 13.07
N ALA A 146 12.46 -0.93 11.82
CA ALA A 146 13.24 -0.48 10.67
C ALA A 146 12.89 0.97 10.27
N TYR A 147 13.89 1.69 9.77
CA TYR A 147 13.72 3.01 9.20
C TYR A 147 14.59 3.17 7.95
N MET A 148 14.16 4.06 7.05
CA MET A 148 14.94 4.52 5.92
C MET A 148 15.66 5.82 6.29
N ARG A 149 16.87 5.98 5.74
CA ARG A 149 17.65 7.20 5.84
C ARG A 149 17.84 7.75 4.44
N ASN A 150 17.55 9.03 4.30
CA ASN A 150 17.85 9.73 3.06
C ASN A 150 19.39 9.79 2.85
N ASN A 151 19.83 9.71 1.60
CA ASN A 151 21.26 9.64 1.24
C ASN A 151 21.98 10.99 1.35
#